data_AF-A0A6J8F7N4-F1
#
_entry.id   AF-A0A6J8F7N4-F1
#
_cell.length_a   1.000
_cell.length_b   1.000
_cell.length_c   1.000
_cell.angle_alpha   90.00
_cell.angle_beta   90.00
_cell.angle_gamma   90.00
#
_symmetry.space_group_name_H-M   'P 1'
#
loop_
_entity.id
_entity.type
_entity.pdbx_description
1 polymer ?
#
loop_
_entity_poly.entity_id
_entity_poly.type
_entity_poly.pdbx_seq_one_letter_code
_entity_poly.pdbx_strand_id
1 'polypeptide(L)'
;MDYEAAVARLSSPTLFAILHAAFGGASEHEAAVSAEAVRKPFWAGFSVGFALTFAAALVAMKGFLASLFRRPLEKCRPLRSLVATGEPVKMALVVRKDLKMSNGKIAAQCAHAAVAIVEEILAFKSTTTTSPRSALNPASALWVQWYDAWNASGCSKVALQCPDEAAMMALAKHARQMNLPHYVIRDAGRTQVAPGSKTVVAVGPGPKSLVDEVTGQLKLL
;
A
#
# COMPACT_ATOMS: atom_id res chain seq x y z
N MET A 1 44.50 -62.94 -48.25
CA MET A 1 43.26 -63.12 -47.48
C MET A 1 42.97 -61.81 -46.77
N ASP A 2 42.04 -60.93 -47.14
CA ASP A 2 41.03 -60.94 -48.21
C ASP A 2 40.87 -59.48 -48.66
N TYR A 3 41.44 -59.12 -49.82
CA TYR A 3 41.30 -57.79 -50.43
C TYR A 3 39.97 -57.65 -51.20
N GLU A 4 39.24 -58.75 -51.38
CA GLU A 4 37.93 -58.77 -52.05
C GLU A 4 36.74 -58.37 -51.16
N ALA A 5 36.91 -58.32 -49.84
CA ALA A 5 35.82 -57.93 -48.92
C ALA A 5 35.61 -56.41 -48.81
N ALA A 6 36.59 -55.59 -49.24
CA ALA A 6 36.50 -54.13 -49.20
C ALA A 6 35.84 -53.52 -50.47
N VAL A 7 35.77 -54.27 -51.57
CA VAL A 7 35.26 -53.78 -52.87
C VAL A 7 33.76 -54.07 -53.06
N ALA A 8 33.14 -54.92 -52.21
CA ALA A 8 31.76 -55.40 -52.41
C ALA A 8 30.63 -54.65 -51.68
N ARG A 9 30.87 -53.47 -51.05
CA ARG A 9 29.78 -52.63 -50.47
C ARG A 9 29.84 -51.14 -50.81
N LEU A 10 30.66 -50.75 -51.78
CA LEU A 10 30.51 -49.47 -52.50
C LEU A 10 29.38 -49.52 -53.54
N SER A 11 28.71 -50.66 -53.68
CA SER A 11 27.49 -50.90 -54.45
C SER A 11 26.20 -50.62 -53.65
N SER A 12 26.20 -49.57 -52.83
CA SER A 12 24.96 -49.08 -52.23
C SER A 12 24.26 -48.15 -53.23
N PRO A 13 23.02 -48.45 -53.67
CA PRO A 13 22.26 -47.57 -54.56
C PRO A 13 22.05 -46.17 -53.95
N THR A 14 22.21 -46.03 -52.64
CA THR A 14 22.13 -44.76 -51.92
C THR A 14 23.29 -43.81 -52.24
N LEU A 15 24.50 -44.32 -52.45
CA LEU A 15 25.68 -43.48 -52.72
C LEU A 15 25.68 -42.96 -54.17
N PHE A 16 25.19 -43.77 -55.10
CA PHE A 16 24.98 -43.37 -56.49
C PHE A 16 23.85 -42.33 -56.61
N ALA A 17 22.78 -42.46 -55.83
CA ALA A 17 21.71 -41.45 -55.75
C ALA A 17 22.21 -40.11 -55.19
N ILE A 18 23.08 -40.14 -54.17
CA ILE A 18 23.66 -38.94 -53.57
C ILE A 18 24.62 -38.24 -54.56
N LEU A 19 25.46 -38.98 -55.28
CA LEU A 19 26.36 -38.41 -56.28
C LEU A 19 25.61 -37.87 -57.51
N HIS A 20 24.53 -38.53 -57.94
CA HIS A 20 23.69 -38.03 -59.02
C HIS A 20 22.87 -36.78 -58.60
N ALA A 21 22.47 -36.67 -57.33
CA ALA A 21 21.85 -35.46 -56.79
C ALA A 21 22.85 -34.30 -56.59
N ALA A 22 24.12 -34.61 -56.27
CA ALA A 22 25.16 -33.61 -56.05
C ALA A 22 25.76 -33.05 -57.34
N PHE A 23 25.71 -33.81 -58.45
CA PHE A 23 26.31 -33.41 -59.74
C PHE A 23 25.34 -33.41 -60.93
N GLY A 24 24.09 -33.85 -60.74
CA GLY A 24 23.01 -33.71 -61.71
C GLY A 24 22.39 -32.33 -61.59
N GLY A 25 22.53 -31.50 -62.63
CA GLY A 25 21.98 -30.15 -62.68
C GLY A 25 20.46 -30.15 -62.44
N ALA A 26 20.06 -29.76 -61.23
CA ALA A 26 18.68 -29.43 -60.91
C ALA A 26 18.34 -28.07 -61.53
N SER A 27 17.30 -28.05 -62.36
CA SER A 27 16.79 -26.86 -63.02
C SER A 27 16.30 -25.82 -61.99
N GLU A 28 16.33 -24.54 -62.36
CA GLU A 28 15.98 -23.37 -61.52
C GLU A 28 14.63 -23.48 -60.79
N HIS A 29 13.77 -24.39 -61.23
CA HIS A 29 12.43 -24.61 -60.68
C HIS A 29 12.43 -25.38 -59.34
N GLU A 30 13.45 -26.20 -59.05
CA GLU A 30 13.47 -27.04 -57.83
C GLU A 30 14.08 -26.29 -56.62
N ALA A 31 15.05 -25.41 -56.88
CA ALA A 31 15.63 -24.52 -55.85
C ALA A 31 14.62 -23.50 -55.31
N ALA A 32 13.70 -23.02 -56.15
CA ALA A 32 12.67 -22.05 -55.77
C ALA A 32 11.65 -22.62 -54.76
N VAL A 33 11.27 -23.90 -54.92
CA VAL A 33 10.27 -24.56 -54.05
C VAL A 33 10.85 -24.79 -52.64
N SER A 34 12.13 -25.12 -52.54
CA SER A 34 12.80 -25.34 -51.25
C SER A 34 13.04 -24.04 -50.48
N ALA A 35 13.40 -22.96 -51.18
CA ALA A 35 13.54 -21.63 -50.59
C ALA A 35 12.20 -21.08 -50.05
N GLU A 36 11.09 -21.37 -50.73
CA GLU A 36 9.75 -20.93 -50.31
C GLU A 36 9.20 -21.73 -49.13
N ALA A 37 9.53 -23.03 -49.02
CA ALA A 37 9.15 -23.89 -47.91
C ALA A 37 9.79 -23.47 -46.57
N VAL A 38 11.01 -22.92 -46.61
CA VAL A 38 11.74 -22.44 -45.41
C VAL A 38 11.37 -21.00 -45.04
N ARG A 39 11.07 -20.15 -46.03
CA ARG A 39 10.78 -18.73 -45.83
C ARG A 39 9.45 -18.48 -45.10
N LYS A 40 8.41 -19.27 -45.36
CA LYS A 40 7.08 -19.12 -44.74
C LYS A 40 7.08 -19.31 -43.20
N PRO A 41 7.67 -20.38 -42.63
CA PRO A 41 7.72 -20.55 -41.17
C PRO A 41 8.64 -19.54 -40.45
N PHE A 42 9.70 -19.06 -41.12
CA PHE A 42 10.62 -18.07 -40.54
C PHE A 42 9.94 -16.70 -40.28
N TRP A 43 9.23 -16.16 -41.29
CA TRP A 43 8.54 -14.87 -41.14
C TRP A 43 7.33 -14.95 -40.20
N ALA A 44 6.69 -16.12 -40.08
CA ALA A 44 5.64 -16.36 -39.10
C ALA A 44 6.19 -16.30 -37.65
N GLY A 45 7.32 -16.95 -37.38
CA GLY A 45 7.98 -16.91 -36.07
C GLY A 45 8.48 -15.51 -35.68
N PHE A 46 9.07 -14.77 -36.64
CA PHE A 46 9.56 -13.41 -36.42
C PHE A 46 8.42 -12.44 -36.06
N SER A 47 7.27 -12.54 -36.74
CA SER A 47 6.11 -11.68 -36.51
C SER A 47 5.49 -11.91 -35.13
N VAL A 48 5.40 -13.16 -34.69
CA VAL A 48 4.90 -13.52 -33.35
C VAL A 48 5.85 -13.03 -32.25
N GLY A 49 7.17 -13.20 -32.43
CA GLY A 49 8.18 -12.70 -31.50
C GLY A 49 8.15 -11.17 -31.34
N PHE A 50 7.98 -10.43 -32.44
CA PHE A 50 7.85 -8.97 -32.43
C PHE A 50 6.56 -8.51 -31.74
N ALA A 51 5.44 -9.19 -31.98
CA ALA A 51 4.18 -8.86 -31.31
C ALA A 51 4.24 -9.07 -29.79
N LEU A 52 4.88 -10.15 -29.32
CA LEU A 52 5.06 -10.45 -27.89
C LEU A 52 5.96 -9.43 -27.19
N THR A 53 7.08 -9.04 -27.80
CA THR A 53 8.00 -8.06 -27.21
C THR A 53 7.39 -6.66 -27.18
N PHE A 54 6.65 -6.28 -28.24
CA PHE A 54 5.91 -5.02 -28.29
C PHE A 54 4.79 -4.96 -27.24
N ALA A 55 4.03 -6.05 -27.07
CA ALA A 55 3.00 -6.14 -26.04
C ALA A 55 3.59 -6.04 -24.62
N ALA A 56 4.70 -6.72 -24.35
CA ALA A 56 5.41 -6.62 -23.07
C ALA A 56 5.92 -5.19 -22.80
N ALA A 57 6.47 -4.52 -23.82
CA ALA A 57 6.91 -3.13 -23.74
C ALA A 57 5.75 -2.17 -23.44
N LEU A 58 4.58 -2.37 -24.05
CA LEU A 58 3.38 -1.56 -23.77
C LEU A 58 2.86 -1.76 -22.34
N VAL A 59 2.89 -2.99 -21.81
CA VAL A 59 2.50 -3.29 -20.42
C VAL A 59 3.48 -2.64 -19.43
N ALA A 60 4.78 -2.76 -19.68
CA ALA A 60 5.81 -2.11 -18.86
C ALA A 60 5.70 -0.58 -18.92
N MET A 61 5.44 -0.02 -20.11
CA MET A 61 5.25 1.42 -20.32
C MET A 61 4.00 1.94 -19.61
N LYS A 62 2.87 1.22 -19.65
CA LYS A 62 1.67 1.56 -18.86
C LYS A 62 1.95 1.52 -17.35
N GLY A 63 2.67 0.52 -16.86
CA GLY A 63 3.09 0.46 -15.46
C GLY A 63 4.01 1.61 -15.05
N PHE A 64 4.94 1.99 -15.92
CA PHE A 64 5.86 3.11 -15.71
C PHE A 64 5.17 4.48 -15.78
N LEU A 65 4.28 4.70 -16.76
CA LEU A 65 3.45 5.92 -16.84
C LEU A 65 2.51 6.05 -15.65
N ALA A 66 1.85 4.97 -15.24
CA ALA A 66 1.04 4.96 -14.02
C ALA A 66 1.88 5.28 -12.76
N SER A 67 3.12 4.81 -12.71
CA SER A 67 4.09 5.13 -11.64
C SER A 67 4.50 6.61 -11.66
N LEU A 68 4.76 7.19 -12.84
CA LEU A 68 5.10 8.61 -13.00
C LEU A 68 3.92 9.51 -12.60
N PHE A 69 2.69 9.15 -12.98
CA PHE A 69 1.48 9.92 -12.63
C PHE A 69 1.01 9.72 -11.18
N ARG A 70 1.39 8.63 -10.49
CA ARG A 70 1.11 8.48 -9.04
C ARG A 70 1.95 9.40 -8.14
N ARG A 71 3.04 9.98 -8.64
CA ARG A 71 4.06 10.63 -7.80
C ARG A 71 3.84 12.09 -7.36
N PRO A 72 2.83 12.88 -7.77
CA PRO A 72 2.63 14.21 -7.19
C PRO A 72 1.52 14.33 -6.12
N LEU A 73 0.84 13.24 -5.71
CA LEU A 73 -0.24 13.36 -4.71
C LEU A 73 0.22 13.27 -3.24
N GLU A 74 1.34 12.59 -2.96
CA GLU A 74 1.85 12.44 -1.59
C GLU A 74 2.36 13.77 -1.00
N LYS A 75 3.04 14.60 -1.82
CA LYS A 75 3.57 15.92 -1.40
C LYS A 75 2.47 16.94 -1.08
N CYS A 76 1.25 16.74 -1.58
CA CYS A 76 0.13 17.65 -1.36
C CYS A 76 -0.72 17.31 -0.12
N ARG A 77 -0.47 16.18 0.57
CA ARG A 77 -1.20 15.81 1.79
C ARG A 77 -1.07 16.82 2.94
N PRO A 78 0.12 17.38 3.25
CA PRO A 78 0.26 18.37 4.32
C PRO A 78 -0.49 19.67 4.01
N LEU A 79 -0.59 20.03 2.72
CA LEU A 79 -1.23 21.26 2.27
C LEU A 79 -2.72 21.30 2.63
N ARG A 80 -3.41 20.15 2.63
CA ARG A 80 -4.84 20.09 2.99
C ARG A 80 -5.10 20.43 4.46
N SER A 81 -4.24 19.97 5.37
CA SER A 81 -4.30 20.33 6.79
C SER A 81 -4.06 21.82 7.01
N LEU A 82 -3.02 22.35 6.36
CA LEU A 82 -2.65 23.77 6.45
C LEU A 82 -3.77 24.69 5.96
N VAL A 83 -4.42 24.34 4.84
CA VAL A 83 -5.54 25.13 4.31
C VAL A 83 -6.73 25.15 5.26
N ALA A 84 -7.02 24.04 5.95
CA ALA A 84 -8.19 23.93 6.81
C ALA A 84 -7.99 24.51 8.22
N THR A 85 -6.77 24.44 8.77
CA THR A 85 -6.51 24.72 10.20
C THR A 85 -5.35 25.68 10.46
N GLY A 86 -4.60 26.08 9.43
CA GLY A 86 -3.40 26.91 9.56
C GLY A 86 -2.14 26.16 10.00
N GLU A 87 -2.26 24.89 10.42
CA GLU A 87 -1.14 24.06 10.85
C GLU A 87 -1.36 22.56 10.56
N PRO A 88 -0.36 21.69 10.77
CA PRO A 88 -0.56 20.25 10.70
C PRO A 88 -1.48 19.76 11.81
N VAL A 89 -2.37 18.80 11.50
CA VAL A 89 -3.19 18.11 12.50
C VAL A 89 -2.66 16.71 12.80
N LYS A 90 -2.84 16.25 14.03
CA LYS A 90 -2.39 14.93 14.48
C LYS A 90 -3.29 14.35 15.57
N MET A 91 -3.12 13.06 15.82
CA MET A 91 -3.69 12.33 16.96
C MET A 91 -2.54 11.75 17.80
N ALA A 92 -2.60 11.90 19.11
CA ALA A 92 -1.69 11.27 20.05
C ALA A 92 -2.38 10.08 20.73
N LEU A 93 -1.67 8.96 20.82
CA LEU A 93 -2.10 7.73 21.48
C LEU A 93 -1.18 7.50 22.67
N VAL A 94 -1.65 7.83 23.87
CA VAL A 94 -0.84 7.75 25.09
C VAL A 94 -1.16 6.45 25.82
N VAL A 95 -0.14 5.61 25.97
CA VAL A 95 -0.25 4.27 26.54
C VAL A 95 0.31 4.25 27.96
N ARG A 96 -0.36 3.55 28.86
CA ARG A 96 0.14 3.27 30.21
C ARG A 96 1.27 2.25 30.21
N LYS A 97 2.41 2.60 30.80
CA LYS A 97 3.56 1.70 30.90
C LYS A 97 3.55 0.80 32.14
N ASP A 98 2.91 1.21 33.23
CA ASP A 98 2.77 0.39 34.45
C ASP A 98 2.08 -0.96 34.20
N LEU A 99 1.20 -1.03 33.19
CA LEU A 99 0.48 -2.25 32.82
C LEU A 99 1.34 -3.33 32.14
N LYS A 100 2.59 -3.02 31.77
CA LYS A 100 3.54 -3.94 31.11
C LYS A 100 2.92 -4.74 29.96
N MET A 101 2.05 -4.10 29.16
CA MET A 101 1.38 -4.76 28.03
C MET A 101 2.37 -5.21 26.97
N SER A 102 2.12 -6.37 26.36
CA SER A 102 2.87 -6.83 25.20
C SER A 102 2.64 -5.92 23.98
N ASN A 103 3.60 -5.89 23.04
CA ASN A 103 3.53 -5.05 21.84
C ASN A 103 2.24 -5.26 21.02
N GLY A 104 1.80 -6.50 20.87
CA GLY A 104 0.55 -6.81 20.16
C GLY A 104 -0.68 -6.24 20.87
N LYS A 105 -0.73 -6.32 22.21
CA LYS A 105 -1.82 -5.74 22.99
C LYS A 105 -1.81 -4.22 22.92
N ILE A 106 -0.63 -3.60 23.02
CA ILE A 106 -0.46 -2.15 22.84
C ILE A 106 -1.04 -1.71 21.47
N ALA A 107 -0.65 -2.39 20.39
CA ALA A 107 -1.11 -2.06 19.04
C ALA A 107 -2.64 -2.15 18.93
N ALA A 108 -3.25 -3.22 19.45
CA ALA A 108 -4.70 -3.39 19.43
C ALA A 108 -5.43 -2.30 20.24
N GLN A 109 -4.94 -1.96 21.43
CA GLN A 109 -5.54 -0.94 22.28
C GLN A 109 -5.42 0.47 21.68
N CYS A 110 -4.28 0.78 21.05
CA CYS A 110 -4.07 2.00 20.26
C CYS A 110 -5.04 2.08 19.07
N ALA A 111 -5.24 0.96 18.34
CA ALA A 111 -6.20 0.91 17.24
C ALA A 111 -7.63 1.15 17.73
N HIS A 112 -8.04 0.51 18.83
CA HIS A 112 -9.35 0.73 19.44
C HIS A 112 -9.56 2.19 19.86
N ALA A 113 -8.55 2.81 20.48
CA ALA A 113 -8.61 4.23 20.88
C ALA A 113 -8.81 5.15 19.67
N ALA A 114 -8.07 4.91 18.59
CA ALA A 114 -8.16 5.70 17.36
C ALA A 114 -9.50 5.53 16.63
N VAL A 115 -10.09 4.32 16.64
CA VAL A 115 -11.39 4.07 16.03
C VAL A 115 -12.51 4.71 16.86
N ALA A 116 -12.50 4.49 18.18
CA ALA A 116 -13.56 4.97 19.07
C ALA A 116 -13.73 6.50 18.99
N ILE A 117 -12.63 7.24 18.99
CA ILE A 117 -12.71 8.71 18.89
C ILE A 117 -13.18 9.18 17.50
N VAL A 118 -12.83 8.45 16.43
CA VAL A 118 -13.30 8.77 15.08
C VAL A 118 -14.80 8.49 14.96
N GLU A 119 -15.29 7.37 15.49
CA GLU A 119 -16.72 7.06 15.53
C GLU A 119 -17.52 8.13 16.29
N GLU A 120 -17.00 8.60 17.43
CA GLU A 120 -17.60 9.71 18.18
C GLU A 120 -17.68 11.01 17.36
N ILE A 121 -16.59 11.38 16.66
CA ILE A 121 -16.59 12.57 15.80
C ILE A 121 -17.57 12.43 14.63
N LEU A 122 -17.62 11.26 14.00
CA LEU A 122 -18.52 10.98 12.88
C LEU A 122 -20.00 10.95 13.30
N ALA A 123 -20.30 10.55 14.53
CA ALA A 123 -21.64 10.66 15.09
C ALA A 123 -22.13 12.12 15.09
N PHE A 124 -21.26 13.08 15.45
CA PHE A 124 -21.60 14.51 15.35
C PHE A 124 -21.83 14.96 13.91
N LYS A 125 -21.00 14.51 12.96
CA LYS A 125 -21.15 14.86 11.53
C LYS A 125 -22.50 14.42 10.95
N SER A 126 -22.99 13.26 11.40
CA SER A 126 -24.26 12.67 10.94
C SER A 126 -25.48 13.49 11.38
N THR A 127 -25.44 14.07 12.60
CA THR A 127 -26.54 14.88 13.13
C THR A 127 -26.75 16.19 12.37
N THR A 128 -25.72 16.75 11.75
CA THR A 128 -25.79 18.00 10.98
C THR A 128 -26.60 17.85 9.68
N THR A 129 -26.47 16.72 9.01
CA THR A 129 -27.03 16.52 7.66
C THR A 129 -28.54 16.29 7.67
N THR A 130 -29.09 15.75 8.77
CA THR A 130 -30.51 15.38 8.88
C THR A 130 -31.39 16.50 9.43
N SER A 131 -30.83 17.50 10.13
CA SER A 131 -31.60 18.64 10.64
C SER A 131 -30.77 19.92 10.66
N PRO A 132 -31.05 20.90 9.78
CA PRO A 132 -30.35 22.19 9.77
C PRO A 132 -30.65 23.06 11.02
N ARG A 133 -31.52 22.60 11.93
CA ARG A 133 -31.83 23.30 13.20
C ARG A 133 -31.10 22.74 14.43
N SER A 134 -30.42 21.59 14.32
CA SER A 134 -29.56 21.09 15.40
C SER A 134 -28.24 21.83 15.33
N ALA A 135 -28.20 23.07 15.80
CA ALA A 135 -26.98 23.85 15.94
C ALA A 135 -25.98 23.02 16.75
N LEU A 136 -24.91 22.53 16.10
CA LEU A 136 -23.82 21.87 16.81
C LEU A 136 -23.32 22.83 17.89
N ASN A 137 -22.98 22.27 19.05
CA ASN A 137 -22.08 22.98 19.95
C ASN A 137 -20.85 23.41 19.12
N PRO A 138 -20.40 24.69 19.18
CA PRO A 138 -19.25 25.16 18.42
C PRO A 138 -18.02 24.23 18.49
N ALA A 139 -17.83 23.54 19.63
CA ALA A 139 -16.76 22.55 19.80
C ALA A 139 -16.86 21.37 18.82
N SER A 140 -18.05 20.79 18.60
CA SER A 140 -18.20 19.62 17.72
C SER A 140 -18.06 19.97 16.24
N ALA A 141 -18.35 21.22 15.85
CA ALA A 141 -18.08 21.70 14.49
C ALA A 141 -16.58 21.76 14.19
N LEU A 142 -15.77 22.27 15.15
CA LEU A 142 -14.31 22.28 15.04
C LEU A 142 -13.74 20.85 14.96
N TRP A 143 -14.29 19.91 15.74
CA TRP A 143 -13.83 18.51 15.71
C TRP A 143 -14.02 17.86 14.34
N VAL A 144 -15.16 18.11 13.69
CA VAL A 144 -15.42 17.61 12.33
C VAL A 144 -14.45 18.22 11.32
N GLN A 145 -14.18 19.53 11.41
CA GLN A 145 -13.20 20.21 10.55
C GLN A 145 -11.78 19.65 10.73
N TRP A 146 -11.34 19.46 11.99
CA TRP A 146 -10.04 18.89 12.30
C TRP A 146 -9.92 17.44 11.83
N TYR A 147 -10.99 16.66 11.98
CA TYR A 147 -11.05 15.29 11.45
C TYR A 147 -10.95 15.27 9.92
N ASP A 148 -11.71 16.10 9.21
CA ASP A 148 -11.68 16.13 7.74
C ASP A 148 -10.29 16.53 7.23
N ALA A 149 -9.65 17.51 7.88
CA ALA A 149 -8.26 17.89 7.63
C ALA A 149 -7.30 16.72 7.86
N TRP A 150 -7.43 16.03 8.99
CA TRP A 150 -6.57 14.92 9.40
C TRP A 150 -6.71 13.71 8.49
N ASN A 151 -7.94 13.38 8.11
CA ASN A 151 -8.26 12.31 7.19
C ASN A 151 -7.68 12.60 5.80
N ALA A 152 -7.74 13.85 5.36
CA ALA A 152 -7.18 14.29 4.08
C ALA A 152 -5.64 14.42 4.09
N SER A 153 -5.02 14.50 5.26
CA SER A 153 -3.56 14.68 5.42
C SER A 153 -2.80 13.41 5.83
N GLY A 154 -3.41 12.22 5.66
CA GLY A 154 -2.75 10.94 5.90
C GLY A 154 -2.88 10.40 7.34
N CYS A 155 -3.79 10.97 8.13
CA CYS A 155 -4.19 10.45 9.43
C CYS A 155 -3.03 10.28 10.43
N SER A 156 -2.16 11.29 10.56
CA SER A 156 -0.96 11.26 11.41
C SER A 156 -1.25 10.87 12.86
N LYS A 157 -0.54 9.86 13.37
CA LYS A 157 -0.66 9.34 14.74
C LYS A 157 0.72 9.27 15.39
N VAL A 158 0.82 9.68 16.65
CA VAL A 158 2.02 9.52 17.47
C VAL A 158 1.72 8.66 18.69
N ALA A 159 2.54 7.63 18.91
CA ALA A 159 2.43 6.77 20.09
C ALA A 159 3.34 7.32 21.20
N LEU A 160 2.75 7.60 22.35
CA LEU A 160 3.40 8.18 23.52
C LEU A 160 3.20 7.30 24.75
N GLN A 161 3.98 7.54 25.79
CA GLN A 161 3.87 6.82 27.06
C GLN A 161 3.56 7.73 28.25
N CYS A 162 2.79 7.21 29.19
CA CYS A 162 2.58 7.79 30.51
C CYS A 162 2.86 6.73 31.61
N PRO A 163 3.23 7.17 32.83
CA PRO A 163 3.65 6.25 33.88
C PRO A 163 2.50 5.39 34.40
N ASP A 164 1.31 5.95 34.60
CA ASP A 164 0.20 5.31 35.32
C ASP A 164 -1.19 5.85 34.92
N GLU A 165 -2.23 5.31 35.56
CA GLU A 165 -3.62 5.74 35.33
C GLU A 165 -3.88 7.20 35.71
N ALA A 166 -3.27 7.68 36.79
CA ALA A 166 -3.52 9.03 37.29
C ALA A 166 -2.99 10.07 36.29
N ALA A 167 -1.78 9.87 35.78
CA ALA A 167 -1.19 10.69 34.73
C ALA A 167 -2.04 10.64 33.45
N MET A 168 -2.50 9.45 33.03
CA MET A 168 -3.37 9.31 31.87
C MET A 168 -4.70 10.07 32.01
N MET A 169 -5.34 9.97 33.19
CA MET A 169 -6.59 10.66 33.47
C MET A 169 -6.40 12.18 33.60
N ALA A 170 -5.24 12.64 34.06
CA ALA A 170 -4.88 14.06 34.05
C ALA A 170 -4.78 14.60 32.61
N LEU A 171 -4.20 13.83 31.68
CA LEU A 171 -4.16 14.18 30.25
C LEU A 171 -5.57 14.25 29.64
N ALA A 172 -6.44 13.26 29.95
CA ALA A 172 -7.83 13.27 29.48
C ALA A 172 -8.60 14.49 30.00
N LYS A 173 -8.42 14.83 31.29
CA LYS A 173 -9.00 16.03 31.89
C LYS A 173 -8.51 17.31 31.21
N HIS A 174 -7.21 17.39 30.92
CA HIS A 174 -6.62 18.55 30.26
C HIS A 174 -7.15 18.69 28.81
N ALA A 175 -7.20 17.60 28.04
CA ALA A 175 -7.80 17.60 26.71
C ALA A 175 -9.26 18.08 26.73
N ARG A 176 -10.05 17.66 27.73
CA ARG A 176 -11.42 18.13 27.92
C ARG A 176 -11.48 19.65 28.17
N GLN A 177 -10.59 20.18 29.00
CA GLN A 177 -10.53 21.62 29.29
C GLN A 177 -10.18 22.44 28.03
N MET A 178 -9.35 21.88 27.16
CA MET A 178 -8.96 22.50 25.88
C MET A 178 -9.97 22.28 24.75
N ASN A 179 -11.13 21.66 25.02
CA ASN A 179 -12.11 21.23 24.02
C ASN A 179 -11.47 20.40 22.88
N LEU A 180 -10.47 19.57 23.21
CA LEU A 180 -9.92 18.59 22.29
C LEU A 180 -10.75 17.30 22.33
N PRO A 181 -11.01 16.67 21.17
CA PRO A 181 -11.56 15.33 21.16
C PRO A 181 -10.57 14.40 21.87
N HIS A 182 -11.08 13.53 22.73
CA HIS A 182 -10.28 12.54 23.44
C HIS A 182 -11.13 11.32 23.80
N TYR A 183 -10.50 10.14 23.89
CA TYR A 183 -11.19 8.91 24.25
C TYR A 183 -10.30 8.01 25.11
N VAL A 184 -10.82 7.47 26.21
CA VAL A 184 -10.09 6.58 27.12
C VAL A 184 -10.58 5.15 26.96
N ILE A 185 -9.69 4.25 26.56
CA ILE A 185 -9.98 2.83 26.43
C ILE A 185 -9.95 2.15 27.79
N ARG A 186 -10.92 1.27 28.00
CA ARG A 186 -10.98 0.32 29.12
C ARG A 186 -10.86 -1.08 28.56
N ASP A 187 -9.95 -1.88 29.12
CA ASP A 187 -9.82 -3.27 28.72
C ASP A 187 -11.04 -4.06 29.17
N ALA A 188 -11.68 -4.76 28.24
CA ALA A 188 -12.88 -5.56 28.51
C ALA A 188 -12.59 -6.87 29.29
N GLY A 189 -11.34 -7.10 29.70
CA GLY A 189 -10.98 -8.21 30.59
C GLY A 189 -10.78 -9.56 29.90
N ARG A 190 -10.51 -9.58 28.59
CA ARG A 190 -10.21 -10.81 27.83
C ARG A 190 -8.71 -11.09 27.68
N THR A 191 -7.86 -10.34 28.38
CA THR A 191 -6.41 -10.34 28.15
C THR A 191 -5.61 -10.09 29.44
N GLN A 192 -4.28 -10.02 29.32
CA GLN A 192 -3.26 -9.99 30.39
C GLN A 192 -3.34 -8.87 31.45
N VAL A 193 -4.32 -7.96 31.38
CA VAL A 193 -4.47 -6.85 32.34
C VAL A 193 -5.78 -7.04 33.10
N ALA A 194 -5.83 -6.57 34.35
CA ALA A 194 -7.03 -6.64 35.17
C ALA A 194 -8.25 -6.06 34.41
N PRO A 195 -9.39 -6.78 34.35
CA PRO A 195 -10.61 -6.30 33.71
C PRO A 195 -10.99 -4.89 34.18
N GLY A 196 -11.40 -4.02 33.26
CA GLY A 196 -11.80 -2.64 33.56
C GLY A 196 -10.64 -1.64 33.70
N SER A 197 -9.39 -2.10 33.65
CA SER A 197 -8.22 -1.21 33.61
C SER A 197 -8.28 -0.28 32.42
N LYS A 198 -8.05 1.02 32.65
CA LYS A 198 -7.91 1.99 31.57
C LYS A 198 -6.53 1.81 30.94
N THR A 199 -6.39 1.67 29.62
CA THR A 199 -5.13 1.24 28.99
C THR A 199 -4.45 2.34 28.17
N VAL A 200 -5.24 3.04 27.36
CA VAL A 200 -4.78 4.04 26.38
C VAL A 200 -5.75 5.22 26.38
N VAL A 201 -5.23 6.43 26.23
CA VAL A 201 -6.01 7.62 25.90
C VAL A 201 -5.62 8.12 24.50
N ALA A 202 -6.60 8.30 23.63
CA ALA A 202 -6.44 9.06 22.40
C ALA A 202 -6.71 10.55 22.69
N VAL A 203 -5.88 11.44 22.14
CA VAL A 203 -6.04 12.90 22.18
C VAL A 203 -5.91 13.43 20.76
N GLY A 204 -6.87 14.21 20.30
CA GLY A 204 -7.01 14.57 18.88
C GLY A 204 -7.67 13.45 18.07
N PRO A 205 -8.04 13.71 16.80
CA PRO A 205 -7.34 14.60 15.89
C PRO A 205 -7.59 16.08 16.21
N GLY A 206 -6.54 16.88 16.15
CA GLY A 206 -6.59 18.31 16.36
C GLY A 206 -5.32 19.02 15.85
N PRO A 207 -5.29 20.36 15.87
CA PRO A 207 -4.11 21.15 15.54
C PRO A 207 -2.90 20.68 16.36
N LYS A 208 -1.73 20.59 15.74
CA LYS A 208 -0.52 20.06 16.37
C LYS A 208 -0.20 20.81 17.66
N SER A 209 -0.27 22.14 17.66
CA SER A 209 -0.03 23.01 18.80
C SER A 209 -0.92 22.63 20.00
N LEU A 210 -2.22 22.49 19.77
CA LEU A 210 -3.22 22.16 20.81
C LEU A 210 -3.01 20.74 21.35
N VAL A 211 -2.71 19.78 20.47
CA VAL A 211 -2.39 18.40 20.91
C VAL A 211 -1.07 18.36 21.71
N ASP A 212 -0.08 19.17 21.33
CA ASP A 212 1.21 19.29 22.04
C ASP A 212 1.08 20.02 23.37
N GLU A 213 0.12 20.92 23.55
CA GLU A 213 -0.19 21.53 24.83
C GLU A 213 -0.60 20.47 25.88
N VAL A 214 -1.32 19.42 25.44
CA VAL A 214 -1.69 18.30 26.31
C VAL A 214 -0.56 17.27 26.43
N THR A 215 0.12 16.95 25.33
CA THR A 215 0.94 15.73 25.22
C THR A 215 2.43 15.94 24.95
N GLY A 216 2.87 17.18 24.69
CA GLY A 216 4.21 17.48 24.15
C GLY A 216 5.38 17.16 25.08
N GLN A 217 5.13 17.06 26.39
CA GLN A 217 6.12 16.69 27.41
C GLN A 217 6.30 15.17 27.57
N LEU A 218 5.46 14.36 26.91
CA LEU A 218 5.50 12.91 27.01
C LEU A 218 6.59 12.32 26.11
N LYS A 219 7.14 11.19 26.55
CA LYS A 219 8.11 10.43 25.76
C LYS A 219 7.41 9.59 24.70
N LEU A 220 8.11 9.28 23.61
CA LEU A 220 7.69 8.27 22.66
C LEU A 220 7.58 6.89 23.34
N LEU A 221 6.64 6.07 22.87
CA LEU A 221 6.30 4.75 23.41
C LEU A 221 7.39 3.69 23.21
#